data_AF-A0A7T8JYP0-F1
#
_entry.id   AF-A0A7T8JYP0-F1
#
_cell.length_a   1.000
_cell.length_b   1.000
_cell.length_c   1.000
_cell.angle_alpha   90.00
_cell.angle_beta   90.00
_cell.angle_gamma   90.00
#
_symmetry.space_group_name_H-M   'P 1'
#
loop_
_entity.id
_entity.type
_entity.pdbx_description
1 polymer ?
#
loop_
_entity_poly.entity_id
_entity_poly.type
_entity_poly.pdbx_seq_one_letter_code
_entity_poly.pdbx_strand_id
1 'polypeptide(L)'
;GPLPNARQVSATFHQDNSVPSPIATAMIYQWGMFVAHDLSFVPSSIGSKCCSGSTNESCLPIEILEGDPFYSKFNITCLNFYRSVRHCSSEPREQFNDITSFIDASTVYGSSNDQLLTLKEPDSYLMKASLTNNGKELLPKDCNGAYVAGDARAVLVSGLVSLHTLFVREHNRLARLLAKKYPTMSNHTIFEETRRIVGAINQNIIYGDFLNILLGPESMKKHRLSLQTPSSYSTDVNPTTISSFVSSAFRFGHSMIQKDVSRSAIDEFGVNYTFPLMEDFFNTKNYEDNDGKGMEELIYGLSHSPAQSADRFVVSEVTNHLFNNGKPYGSDLETKTILRGRDHGLPSYGDWREFCGLKPICDWNDRPHEIDPESWSTLKSLYSSPNDIDLHTAGLAEIPFRRPFWVQQITASLLD
;
A
#
# COMPACT_ATOMS: atom_id res chain seq x y z
N GLY A 1 10.06 25.35 -12.82
CA GLY A 1 10.07 26.50 -11.87
C GLY A 1 10.36 25.97 -10.48
N PRO A 2 10.17 26.72 -9.38
CA PRO A 2 10.05 26.07 -8.08
C PRO A 2 8.83 25.14 -8.09
N LEU A 3 8.95 23.95 -7.48
CA LEU A 3 7.82 23.03 -7.35
C LEU A 3 6.78 23.60 -6.36
N PRO A 4 5.48 23.37 -6.58
CA PRO A 4 4.45 23.83 -5.65
C PRO A 4 4.58 23.14 -4.29
N ASN A 5 4.05 23.79 -3.25
CA ASN A 5 3.91 23.19 -1.94
C ASN A 5 3.06 21.91 -2.05
N ALA A 6 3.57 20.77 -1.54
CA ALA A 6 2.92 19.47 -1.70
C ALA A 6 1.53 19.41 -1.03
N ARG A 7 1.34 20.12 0.09
CA ARG A 7 0.02 20.23 0.73
C ARG A 7 -0.96 21.02 -0.11
N GLN A 8 -0.51 22.08 -0.77
CA GLN A 8 -1.37 22.82 -1.70
C GLN A 8 -1.84 21.95 -2.86
N VAL A 9 -0.95 21.11 -3.42
CA VAL A 9 -1.32 20.12 -4.45
C VAL A 9 -2.37 19.15 -3.90
N SER A 10 -2.14 18.57 -2.71
CA SER A 10 -3.11 17.67 -2.09
C SER A 10 -4.47 18.32 -1.87
N ALA A 11 -4.52 19.50 -1.23
CA ALA A 11 -5.77 20.18 -0.90
C ALA A 11 -6.56 20.66 -2.14
N THR A 12 -5.86 20.94 -3.25
CA THR A 12 -6.49 21.50 -4.46
C THR A 12 -6.82 20.43 -5.49
N PHE A 13 -5.92 19.47 -5.71
CA PHE A 13 -6.08 18.43 -6.73
C PHE A 13 -6.70 17.15 -6.16
N HIS A 14 -6.20 16.68 -5.01
CA HIS A 14 -6.62 15.45 -4.34
C HIS A 14 -7.77 15.66 -3.34
N GLN A 15 -8.89 16.16 -3.86
CA GLN A 15 -10.06 16.49 -3.06
C GLN A 15 -10.83 15.25 -2.60
N ASP A 16 -11.58 15.40 -1.50
CA ASP A 16 -12.49 14.36 -1.01
C ASP A 16 -13.79 14.39 -1.83
N ASN A 17 -13.90 13.44 -2.75
CA ASN A 17 -15.12 13.19 -3.51
C ASN A 17 -15.32 11.67 -3.65
N SER A 18 -16.55 11.21 -3.44
CA SER A 18 -16.86 9.78 -3.50
C SER A 18 -17.21 9.39 -4.93
N VAL A 19 -16.38 8.55 -5.53
CA VAL A 19 -16.56 7.96 -6.87
C VAL A 19 -16.38 6.43 -6.75
N PRO A 20 -17.39 5.69 -6.24
CA PRO A 20 -17.28 4.25 -6.05
C PRO A 20 -17.01 3.50 -7.35
N SER A 21 -16.12 2.51 -7.29
CA SER A 21 -15.80 1.65 -8.42
C SER A 21 -16.98 0.72 -8.73
N PRO A 22 -17.42 0.61 -10.01
CA PRO A 22 -18.52 -0.26 -10.39
C PRO A 22 -18.12 -1.74 -10.51
N ILE A 23 -16.83 -2.07 -10.39
CA ILE A 23 -16.31 -3.40 -10.72
C ILE A 23 -15.33 -3.97 -9.69
N ALA A 24 -14.94 -3.19 -8.69
CA ALA A 24 -13.97 -3.60 -7.69
C ALA A 24 -14.52 -3.36 -6.28
N THR A 25 -14.32 -4.35 -5.43
CA THR A 25 -14.65 -4.29 -4.01
C THR A 25 -13.48 -3.70 -3.24
N ALA A 26 -13.69 -3.26 -2.01
CA ALA A 26 -12.67 -2.73 -1.11
C ALA A 26 -11.50 -3.71 -0.89
N MET A 27 -11.72 -5.01 -1.12
CA MET A 27 -10.66 -6.01 -1.16
C MET A 27 -9.52 -5.66 -2.13
N ILE A 28 -9.79 -4.95 -3.23
CA ILE A 28 -8.74 -4.62 -4.20
C ILE A 28 -7.64 -3.73 -3.60
N TYR A 29 -7.99 -2.66 -2.88
CA TYR A 29 -7.00 -1.78 -2.28
C TYR A 29 -6.37 -2.42 -1.05
N GLN A 30 -7.14 -3.24 -0.31
CA GLN A 30 -6.63 -3.92 0.87
C GLN A 30 -5.63 -5.02 0.50
N TRP A 31 -5.90 -5.76 -0.57
CA TRP A 31 -4.98 -6.73 -1.16
C TRP A 31 -3.76 -6.02 -1.77
N GLY A 32 -3.96 -4.91 -2.48
CA GLY A 32 -2.85 -4.08 -2.99
C GLY A 32 -1.90 -3.61 -1.89
N MET A 33 -2.43 -3.20 -0.73
CA MET A 33 -1.63 -2.87 0.45
C MET A 33 -0.83 -4.08 0.96
N PHE A 34 -1.46 -5.26 1.04
CA PHE A 34 -0.78 -6.50 1.44
C PHE A 34 0.35 -6.87 0.47
N VAL A 35 0.13 -6.76 -0.84
CA VAL A 35 1.15 -7.00 -1.88
C VAL A 35 2.28 -5.97 -1.78
N ALA A 36 1.96 -4.69 -1.58
CA ALA A 36 2.98 -3.63 -1.44
C ALA A 36 3.92 -3.91 -0.26
N HIS A 37 3.37 -4.51 0.80
CA HIS A 37 4.11 -4.89 2.00
C HIS A 37 4.94 -6.16 1.83
N ASP A 38 4.70 -6.96 0.78
CA ASP A 38 5.55 -8.10 0.42
C ASP A 38 6.72 -7.70 -0.48
N LEU A 39 6.61 -6.56 -1.16
CA LEU A 39 7.57 -6.11 -2.19
C LEU A 39 8.50 -5.00 -1.72
N SER A 40 8.07 -4.17 -0.77
CA SER A 40 8.86 -3.02 -0.34
C SER A 40 8.57 -2.47 1.06
N PHE A 41 9.64 -2.10 1.75
CA PHE A 41 9.66 -1.31 2.97
C PHE A 41 10.86 -0.37 2.90
N VAL A 42 10.62 0.93 2.68
CA VAL A 42 11.69 1.93 2.69
C VAL A 42 11.70 2.64 4.05
N PRO A 43 12.70 2.40 4.92
CA PRO A 43 12.72 2.98 6.24
C PRO A 43 12.88 4.51 6.16
N SER A 44 12.21 5.20 7.08
CA SER A 44 12.38 6.64 7.28
C SER A 44 13.40 6.90 8.36
N SER A 45 14.15 7.99 8.22
CA SER A 45 15.10 8.43 9.25
C SER A 45 14.36 8.70 10.57
N ILE A 46 14.95 8.29 11.69
CA ILE A 46 14.40 8.53 13.03
C ILE A 46 15.08 9.79 13.59
N GLY A 47 14.28 10.71 14.14
CA GLY A 47 14.81 11.96 14.69
C GLY A 47 13.83 12.72 15.55
N SER A 48 14.27 13.88 16.05
CA SER A 48 13.41 14.85 16.74
C SER A 48 12.29 15.34 15.80
N LYS A 49 11.18 15.81 16.38
CA LYS A 49 10.05 16.36 15.62
C LYS A 49 10.54 17.47 14.67
N CYS A 50 10.46 17.25 13.36
CA CYS A 50 10.93 18.21 12.35
C CYS A 50 10.27 19.58 12.46
N CYS A 51 9.00 19.63 12.88
CA CYS A 51 8.30 20.89 13.11
C CYS A 51 8.79 21.70 14.32
N SER A 52 9.77 21.19 15.08
CA SER A 52 10.37 21.89 16.22
C SER A 52 11.67 22.64 15.83
N GLY A 53 11.83 23.00 14.56
CA GLY A 53 12.98 23.77 14.07
C GLY A 53 14.27 22.95 13.93
N SER A 54 14.16 21.63 13.71
CA SER A 54 15.31 20.77 13.49
C SER A 54 16.02 21.13 12.19
N THR A 55 17.33 21.39 12.25
CA THR A 55 18.19 21.62 11.08
C THR A 55 18.80 20.34 10.52
N ASN A 56 18.38 19.18 11.04
CA ASN A 56 18.89 17.88 10.60
C ASN A 56 18.47 17.63 9.15
N GLU A 57 19.41 17.18 8.30
CA GLU A 57 19.18 16.80 6.91
C GLU A 57 18.09 15.71 6.76
N SER A 58 17.88 14.90 7.80
CA SER A 58 16.81 13.91 7.84
C SER A 58 15.39 14.50 7.87
N CYS A 59 15.26 15.78 8.22
CA CYS A 59 13.99 16.47 8.36
C CYS A 59 13.62 17.23 7.10
N LEU A 60 12.41 16.96 6.59
CA LEU A 60 11.81 17.70 5.49
C LEU A 60 10.36 18.02 5.89
N PRO A 61 10.13 19.00 6.79
CA PRO A 61 8.81 19.28 7.32
C PRO A 61 7.84 19.70 6.20
N ILE A 62 6.58 19.30 6.34
CA ILE A 62 5.49 19.76 5.48
C ILE A 62 5.05 21.13 6.01
N GLU A 63 5.37 22.18 5.27
CA GLU A 63 4.86 23.52 5.55
C GLU A 63 3.37 23.61 5.21
N ILE A 64 2.58 24.13 6.15
CA ILE A 64 1.17 24.44 5.95
C ILE A 64 1.04 25.96 5.77
N LEU A 65 0.67 26.37 4.56
CA LEU A 65 0.55 27.78 4.20
C LEU A 65 -0.64 28.45 4.91
N GLU A 66 -0.56 29.76 5.08
CA GLU A 66 -1.67 30.57 5.57
C GLU A 66 -2.89 30.41 4.64
N GLY A 67 -4.05 30.12 5.21
CA GLY A 67 -5.28 29.89 4.44
C GLY A 67 -5.51 28.44 3.99
N ASP A 68 -4.71 27.46 4.47
CA ASP A 68 -5.04 26.04 4.28
C ASP A 68 -6.49 25.76 4.72
N PRO A 69 -7.33 25.13 3.87
CA PRO A 69 -8.77 25.01 4.10
C PRO A 69 -9.14 24.12 5.31
N PHE A 70 -8.21 23.30 5.80
CA PHE A 70 -8.43 22.38 6.91
C PHE A 70 -7.56 22.73 8.12
N TYR A 71 -6.24 22.74 7.96
CA TYR A 71 -5.29 22.87 9.06
C TYR A 71 -5.27 24.25 9.73
N SER A 72 -5.62 25.31 8.99
CA SER A 72 -5.76 26.66 9.58
C SER A 72 -6.85 26.72 10.64
N LYS A 73 -7.90 25.88 10.58
CA LYS A 73 -8.95 25.79 11.62
C LYS A 73 -8.44 25.30 12.97
N PHE A 74 -7.28 24.64 12.97
CA PHE A 74 -6.64 24.05 14.14
C PHE A 74 -5.32 24.75 14.51
N ASN A 75 -5.00 25.89 13.88
CA ASN A 75 -3.74 26.62 14.02
C ASN A 75 -2.49 25.74 13.76
N ILE A 76 -2.60 24.80 12.82
CA ILE A 76 -1.47 23.94 12.43
C ILE A 76 -0.74 24.57 11.25
N THR A 77 0.55 24.85 11.44
CA THR A 77 1.43 25.46 10.44
C THR A 77 2.50 24.49 9.90
N CYS A 78 2.62 23.30 10.48
CA CYS A 78 3.60 22.30 10.07
C CYS A 78 3.15 20.87 10.39
N LEU A 79 3.42 19.92 9.49
CA LEU A 79 3.32 18.48 9.74
C LEU A 79 4.69 17.81 9.63
N ASN A 80 4.94 16.79 10.47
CA ASN A 80 6.22 16.10 10.48
C ASN A 80 6.35 15.15 9.28
N PHE A 81 7.48 15.26 8.58
CA PHE A 81 7.92 14.33 7.55
C PHE A 81 9.44 14.16 7.63
N TYR A 82 9.87 12.91 7.45
CA TYR A 82 11.26 12.49 7.55
C TYR A 82 11.70 11.87 6.24
N ARG A 83 12.88 12.26 5.77
CA ARG A 83 13.52 11.67 4.59
C ARG A 83 13.78 10.18 4.80
N SER A 84 13.66 9.40 3.73
CA SER A 84 14.04 8.00 3.74
C SER A 84 15.51 7.84 4.07
N VAL A 85 15.85 6.76 4.77
CA VAL A 85 17.25 6.47 5.12
C VAL A 85 18.05 6.29 3.83
N ARG A 86 19.20 6.94 3.77
CA ARG A 86 20.14 6.80 2.65
C ARG A 86 20.81 5.43 2.71
N HIS A 87 20.90 4.75 1.56
CA HIS A 87 21.68 3.52 1.44
C HIS A 87 23.17 3.85 1.52
N CYS A 88 23.78 3.58 2.68
CA CYS A 88 25.19 3.85 2.97
C CYS A 88 25.58 5.31 2.61
N SER A 89 26.69 5.50 1.88
CA SER A 89 27.18 6.78 1.38
C SER A 89 27.01 6.89 -0.14
N SER A 90 25.95 6.29 -0.71
CA SER A 90 25.65 6.32 -2.15
C SER A 90 25.58 7.75 -2.70
N GLU A 91 26.31 8.05 -3.78
CA GLU A 91 26.21 9.29 -4.56
C GLU A 91 25.98 8.92 -6.03
N PRO A 92 24.82 9.26 -6.64
CA PRO A 92 23.70 10.01 -6.05
C PRO A 92 23.03 9.27 -4.87
N ARG A 93 22.26 10.00 -4.05
CA ARG A 93 21.57 9.45 -2.86
C ARG A 93 20.57 8.37 -3.27
N GLU A 94 20.88 7.12 -2.96
CA GLU A 94 19.96 5.99 -3.10
C GLU A 94 19.25 5.69 -1.78
N GLN A 95 18.04 5.15 -1.87
CA GLN A 95 17.34 4.53 -0.74
C GLN A 95 17.52 3.01 -0.82
N PHE A 96 17.07 2.28 0.20
CA PHE A 96 17.10 0.82 0.16
C PHE A 96 15.77 0.24 0.60
N ASN A 97 15.52 -0.99 0.11
CA ASN A 97 14.43 -1.83 0.54
C ASN A 97 14.90 -2.70 1.71
N ASP A 98 14.21 -2.62 2.85
CA ASP A 98 14.54 -3.38 4.07
C ASP A 98 13.92 -4.79 4.08
N ILE A 99 13.15 -5.13 3.04
CA ILE A 99 12.52 -6.44 2.85
C ILE A 99 12.86 -7.04 1.49
N THR A 100 12.47 -8.29 1.27
CA THR A 100 12.67 -8.97 -0.02
C THR A 100 11.87 -8.26 -1.13
N SER A 101 12.40 -8.29 -2.36
CA SER A 101 11.68 -7.78 -3.54
C SER A 101 10.83 -8.85 -4.23
N PHE A 102 10.94 -10.10 -3.79
CA PHE A 102 10.18 -11.21 -4.35
C PHE A 102 8.79 -11.28 -3.75
N ILE A 103 7.82 -11.76 -4.54
CA ILE A 103 6.53 -12.20 -4.01
C ILE A 103 6.75 -13.56 -3.35
N ASP A 104 7.16 -13.56 -2.09
CA ASP A 104 7.54 -14.75 -1.32
C ASP A 104 6.76 -14.92 0.00
N ALA A 105 5.74 -14.08 0.22
CA ALA A 105 4.94 -14.01 1.43
C ALA A 105 5.79 -13.66 2.69
N SER A 106 6.81 -12.83 2.52
CA SER A 106 7.55 -12.18 3.61
C SER A 106 6.62 -11.43 4.58
N THR A 107 5.44 -10.98 4.15
CA THR A 107 4.38 -10.45 5.04
C THR A 107 3.95 -11.41 6.14
N VAL A 108 4.15 -12.72 5.94
CA VAL A 108 3.84 -13.80 6.89
C VAL A 108 5.11 -14.25 7.61
N TYR A 109 6.19 -14.46 6.87
CA TYR A 109 7.39 -15.15 7.35
C TYR A 109 8.52 -14.23 7.82
N GLY A 110 8.44 -12.95 7.52
CA GLY A 110 9.51 -11.99 7.72
C GLY A 110 10.57 -12.03 6.60
N SER A 111 11.42 -11.01 6.60
CA SER A 111 12.51 -10.85 5.61
C SER A 111 13.88 -11.22 6.15
N SER A 112 13.95 -11.77 7.38
CA SER A 112 15.19 -12.29 7.97
C SER A 112 14.93 -13.56 8.78
N ASN A 113 15.98 -14.37 8.95
CA ASN A 113 15.89 -15.58 9.78
C ASN A 113 15.57 -15.25 11.24
N ASP A 114 16.12 -14.16 11.77
CA ASP A 114 15.86 -13.74 13.15
C ASP A 114 14.38 -13.40 13.34
N GLN A 115 13.80 -12.65 12.40
CA GLN A 115 12.36 -12.35 12.43
C GLN A 115 11.52 -13.62 12.33
N LEU A 116 11.85 -14.52 11.39
CA LEU A 116 11.15 -15.79 11.24
C LEU A 116 11.15 -16.62 12.53
N LEU A 117 12.29 -16.70 13.22
CA LEU A 117 12.40 -17.42 14.49
C LEU A 117 11.51 -16.81 15.59
N THR A 118 11.25 -15.50 15.56
CA THR A 118 10.29 -14.88 16.50
C THR A 118 8.84 -15.23 16.18
N LEU A 119 8.51 -15.50 14.90
CA LEU A 119 7.15 -15.73 14.42
C LEU A 119 6.78 -17.22 14.33
N LYS A 120 7.76 -18.12 14.31
CA LYS A 120 7.58 -19.57 14.21
C LYS A 120 7.57 -20.24 15.59
N GLU A 121 6.70 -21.24 15.78
CA GLU A 121 6.71 -22.05 17.00
C GLU A 121 8.03 -22.85 17.12
N PRO A 122 8.73 -22.83 18.27
CA PRO A 122 9.97 -23.57 18.45
C PRO A 122 9.80 -25.08 18.18
N ASP A 123 10.76 -25.67 17.46
CA ASP A 123 10.75 -27.09 17.06
C ASP A 123 9.47 -27.59 16.40
N SER A 124 8.69 -26.68 15.79
CA SER A 124 7.39 -26.97 15.18
C SER A 124 7.37 -26.68 13.68
N TYR A 125 6.32 -27.18 13.02
CA TYR A 125 5.97 -26.82 11.64
C TYR A 125 4.92 -25.70 11.56
N LEU A 126 4.54 -25.11 12.70
CA LEU A 126 3.51 -24.08 12.80
C LEU A 126 4.11 -22.69 12.97
N MET A 127 3.39 -21.70 12.48
CA MET A 127 3.56 -20.29 12.88
C MET A 127 2.89 -20.08 14.25
N LYS A 128 3.44 -19.18 15.06
CA LYS A 128 2.83 -18.76 16.32
C LYS A 128 1.49 -18.10 16.05
N ALA A 129 0.53 -18.32 16.94
CA ALA A 129 -0.77 -17.67 16.91
C ALA A 129 -1.24 -17.41 18.34
N SER A 130 -1.99 -16.32 18.54
CA SER A 130 -2.72 -16.10 19.79
C SER A 130 -4.09 -16.78 19.69
N LEU A 131 -4.56 -17.40 20.77
CA LEU A 131 -5.87 -18.06 20.78
C LEU A 131 -6.89 -17.17 21.49
N THR A 132 -8.07 -17.04 20.89
CA THR A 132 -9.24 -16.47 21.54
C THR A 132 -9.86 -17.47 22.52
N ASN A 133 -10.88 -17.06 23.29
CA ASN A 133 -11.53 -17.96 24.25
C ASN A 133 -12.20 -19.17 23.57
N ASN A 134 -12.71 -18.98 22.35
CA ASN A 134 -13.27 -20.04 21.53
C ASN A 134 -12.23 -20.76 20.65
N GLY A 135 -10.94 -20.50 20.85
CA GLY A 135 -9.85 -21.17 20.15
C GLY A 135 -9.59 -20.69 18.73
N LYS A 136 -10.09 -19.51 18.33
CA LYS A 136 -9.74 -18.92 17.03
C LYS A 136 -8.29 -18.41 17.06
N GLU A 137 -7.57 -18.63 15.97
CA GLU A 137 -6.18 -18.15 15.82
C GLU A 137 -6.18 -16.68 15.38
N LEU A 138 -5.61 -15.78 16.18
CA LEU A 138 -5.22 -14.43 15.80
C LEU A 138 -3.70 -14.36 15.62
N LEU A 139 -3.18 -13.23 15.15
CA LEU A 139 -1.73 -13.04 15.08
C LEU A 139 -1.06 -13.27 16.45
N PRO A 140 0.21 -13.69 16.48
CA PRO A 140 0.96 -13.75 17.73
C PRO A 140 1.15 -12.34 18.30
N LYS A 141 1.27 -12.25 19.63
CA LYS A 141 1.62 -11.00 20.32
C LYS A 141 3.09 -11.02 20.74
N ASP A 142 3.75 -9.87 20.69
CA ASP A 142 5.09 -9.68 21.24
C ASP A 142 5.05 -9.58 22.79
N CYS A 143 6.20 -9.34 23.41
CA CYS A 143 6.29 -9.19 24.87
C CYS A 143 5.57 -7.94 25.42
N ASN A 144 5.21 -6.98 24.56
CA ASN A 144 4.46 -5.79 24.91
C ASN A 144 2.94 -5.99 24.70
N GLY A 145 2.51 -7.17 24.22
CA GLY A 145 1.13 -7.48 23.91
C GLY A 145 0.66 -6.93 22.56
N ALA A 146 1.55 -6.43 21.71
CA ALA A 146 1.22 -5.95 20.37
C ALA A 146 1.21 -7.10 19.36
N TYR A 147 0.25 -7.13 18.46
CA TYR A 147 0.23 -8.13 17.38
C TYR A 147 1.39 -7.92 16.41
N VAL A 148 2.03 -9.02 16.02
CA VAL A 148 3.18 -9.02 15.11
C VAL A 148 2.99 -10.00 13.95
N ALA A 149 3.60 -9.67 12.82
CA ALA A 149 3.66 -10.51 11.63
C ALA A 149 5.03 -10.36 10.93
N GLY A 150 5.14 -10.92 9.72
CA GLY A 150 6.34 -10.78 8.90
C GLY A 150 6.62 -9.36 8.40
N ASP A 151 5.62 -8.49 8.35
CA ASP A 151 5.78 -7.06 8.05
C ASP A 151 5.43 -6.19 9.26
N ALA A 152 6.25 -5.16 9.53
CA ALA A 152 6.10 -4.28 10.69
C ALA A 152 4.84 -3.39 10.64
N ARG A 153 4.19 -3.28 9.48
CA ARG A 153 2.98 -2.47 9.27
C ARG A 153 1.70 -3.31 9.34
N ALA A 154 1.77 -4.58 9.73
CA ALA A 154 0.62 -5.49 9.71
C ALA A 154 -0.63 -4.98 10.47
N VAL A 155 -0.43 -4.19 11.51
CA VAL A 155 -1.50 -3.61 12.35
C VAL A 155 -1.93 -2.20 11.95
N LEU A 156 -1.57 -1.73 10.75
CA LEU A 156 -1.86 -0.38 10.30
C LEU A 156 -3.37 -0.05 10.32
N VAL A 157 -4.18 -0.99 9.86
CA VAL A 157 -5.66 -0.93 9.82
C VAL A 157 -6.21 -2.34 10.04
N SER A 158 -7.44 -2.44 10.54
CA SER A 158 -8.07 -3.71 10.93
C SER A 158 -8.26 -4.68 9.76
N GLY A 159 -8.50 -4.16 8.54
CA GLY A 159 -8.56 -4.95 7.31
C GLY A 159 -7.22 -5.62 6.96
N LEU A 160 -6.10 -4.92 7.17
CA LEU A 160 -4.77 -5.44 6.84
C LEU A 160 -4.36 -6.56 7.80
N VAL A 161 -4.49 -6.35 9.12
CA VAL A 161 -4.16 -7.36 10.13
C VAL A 161 -5.01 -8.64 9.94
N SER A 162 -6.24 -8.48 9.43
CA SER A 162 -7.11 -9.60 9.05
C SER A 162 -6.50 -10.42 7.92
N LEU A 163 -5.95 -9.81 6.87
CA LEU A 163 -5.25 -10.53 5.79
C LEU A 163 -3.98 -11.23 6.28
N HIS A 164 -3.16 -10.58 7.12
CA HIS A 164 -2.00 -11.26 7.73
C HIS A 164 -2.43 -12.50 8.53
N THR A 165 -3.50 -12.38 9.32
CA THR A 165 -4.04 -13.51 10.09
C THR A 165 -4.54 -14.63 9.19
N LEU A 166 -5.22 -14.30 8.08
CA LEU A 166 -5.71 -15.28 7.11
C LEU A 166 -4.57 -16.15 6.57
N PHE A 167 -3.44 -15.54 6.21
CA PHE A 167 -2.29 -16.27 5.67
C PHE A 167 -1.55 -17.09 6.73
N VAL A 168 -1.48 -16.61 7.98
CA VAL A 168 -0.95 -17.41 9.12
C VAL A 168 -1.83 -18.64 9.36
N ARG A 169 -3.17 -18.47 9.37
CA ARG A 169 -4.12 -19.59 9.49
C ARG A 169 -3.96 -20.57 8.33
N GLU A 170 -3.77 -20.08 7.10
CA GLU A 170 -3.59 -20.95 5.93
C GLU A 170 -2.29 -21.75 5.99
N HIS A 171 -1.19 -21.15 6.43
CA HIS A 171 0.04 -21.88 6.73
C HIS A 171 -0.23 -23.01 7.73
N ASN A 172 -0.80 -22.67 8.90
CA ASN A 172 -1.04 -23.66 9.96
C ASN A 172 -1.99 -24.78 9.50
N ARG A 173 -3.00 -24.46 8.68
CA ARG A 173 -3.91 -25.44 8.07
C ARG A 173 -3.16 -26.39 7.14
N LEU A 174 -2.37 -25.86 6.21
CA LEU A 174 -1.61 -26.65 5.23
C LEU A 174 -0.54 -27.51 5.90
N ALA A 175 0.19 -26.96 6.88
CA ALA A 175 1.22 -27.69 7.62
C ALA A 175 0.65 -28.90 8.36
N ARG A 176 -0.51 -28.75 9.02
CA ARG A 176 -1.23 -29.87 9.67
C ARG A 176 -1.66 -30.94 8.66
N LEU A 177 -2.12 -30.54 7.48
CA LEU A 177 -2.49 -31.47 6.41
C LEU A 177 -1.27 -32.24 5.87
N LEU A 178 -0.14 -31.55 5.65
CA LEU A 178 1.11 -32.16 5.22
C LEU A 178 1.67 -33.12 6.27
N ALA A 179 1.70 -32.72 7.55
CA ALA A 179 2.12 -33.56 8.65
C ALA A 179 1.30 -34.85 8.75
N LYS A 180 -0.02 -34.75 8.57
CA LYS A 180 -0.92 -35.92 8.55
C LYS A 180 -0.65 -36.83 7.34
N LYS A 181 -0.34 -36.26 6.18
CA LYS A 181 -0.10 -37.01 4.94
C LYS A 181 1.30 -37.65 4.89
N TYR A 182 2.30 -37.01 5.48
CA TYR A 182 3.70 -37.44 5.48
C TYR A 182 4.24 -37.53 6.92
N PRO A 183 3.83 -38.55 7.71
CA PRO A 183 4.12 -38.62 9.15
C PRO A 183 5.59 -38.84 9.50
N THR A 184 6.42 -39.25 8.53
CA THR A 184 7.88 -39.45 8.71
C THR A 184 8.69 -38.21 8.37
N MET A 185 8.06 -37.16 7.83
CA MET A 185 8.73 -35.93 7.43
C MET A 185 9.05 -35.08 8.67
N SER A 186 10.23 -34.44 8.70
CA SER A 186 10.61 -33.59 9.82
C SER A 186 9.77 -32.30 9.87
N ASN A 187 9.60 -31.74 11.08
CA ASN A 187 8.89 -30.47 11.27
C ASN A 187 9.50 -29.33 10.43
N HIS A 188 10.83 -29.30 10.30
CA HIS A 188 11.51 -28.34 9.42
C HIS A 188 11.10 -28.50 7.96
N THR A 189 11.10 -29.72 7.42
CA THR A 189 10.72 -29.96 6.03
C THR A 189 9.25 -29.62 5.79
N ILE A 190 8.35 -30.00 6.71
CA ILE A 190 6.92 -29.64 6.62
C ILE A 190 6.77 -28.11 6.60
N PHE A 191 7.50 -27.40 7.46
CA PHE A 191 7.47 -25.95 7.52
C PHE A 191 7.88 -25.31 6.19
N GLU A 192 9.05 -25.69 5.64
CA GLU A 192 9.57 -25.09 4.40
C GLU A 192 8.69 -25.44 3.18
N GLU A 193 8.18 -26.66 3.08
CA GLU A 193 7.24 -27.02 2.00
C GLU A 193 5.91 -26.26 2.15
N THR A 194 5.42 -26.06 3.37
CA THR A 194 4.23 -25.23 3.61
C THR A 194 4.49 -23.78 3.20
N ARG A 195 5.63 -23.21 3.61
CA ARG A 195 6.06 -21.86 3.24
C ARG A 195 6.09 -21.68 1.73
N ARG A 196 6.68 -22.65 1.02
CA ARG A 196 6.74 -22.67 -0.45
C ARG A 196 5.35 -22.71 -1.08
N ILE A 197 4.41 -23.51 -0.56
CA ILE A 197 3.03 -23.57 -1.06
C ILE A 197 2.31 -22.24 -0.82
N VAL A 198 2.45 -21.62 0.36
CA VAL A 198 1.83 -20.33 0.66
C VAL A 198 2.37 -19.22 -0.24
N GLY A 199 3.68 -19.19 -0.49
CA GLY A 199 4.27 -18.27 -1.47
C GLY A 199 3.69 -18.48 -2.87
N ALA A 200 3.50 -19.73 -3.31
CA ALA A 200 2.87 -20.04 -4.58
C ALA A 200 1.38 -19.64 -4.63
N ILE A 201 0.64 -19.78 -3.53
CA ILE A 201 -0.75 -19.28 -3.41
C ILE A 201 -0.76 -17.75 -3.57
N ASN A 202 0.14 -17.04 -2.89
CA ASN A 202 0.24 -15.59 -2.98
C ASN A 202 0.51 -15.13 -4.43
N GLN A 203 1.52 -15.73 -5.08
CA GLN A 203 1.82 -15.48 -6.50
C GLN A 203 0.63 -15.81 -7.40
N ASN A 204 -0.07 -16.93 -7.15
CA ASN A 204 -1.21 -17.33 -7.96
C ASN A 204 -2.35 -16.31 -7.90
N ILE A 205 -2.68 -15.81 -6.70
CA ILE A 205 -3.71 -14.76 -6.52
C ILE A 205 -3.26 -13.45 -7.20
N ILE A 206 -1.98 -13.09 -7.06
CA ILE A 206 -1.46 -11.85 -7.64
C ILE A 206 -1.51 -11.87 -9.18
N TYR A 207 -0.93 -12.89 -9.82
CA TYR A 207 -0.88 -12.99 -11.28
C TYR A 207 -2.20 -13.48 -11.90
N GLY A 208 -2.95 -14.32 -11.20
CA GLY A 208 -4.21 -14.89 -11.69
C GLY A 208 -5.39 -13.93 -11.61
N ASP A 209 -5.52 -13.22 -10.50
CA ASP A 209 -6.71 -12.41 -10.20
C ASP A 209 -6.39 -10.92 -10.12
N PHE A 210 -5.47 -10.54 -9.22
CA PHE A 210 -5.23 -9.14 -8.87
C PHE A 210 -4.72 -8.31 -10.06
N LEU A 211 -3.62 -8.74 -10.70
CA LEU A 211 -3.04 -8.03 -11.84
C LEU A 211 -3.99 -8.00 -13.04
N ASN A 212 -4.84 -9.00 -13.21
CA ASN A 212 -5.83 -9.00 -14.28
C ASN A 212 -6.92 -7.93 -14.06
N ILE A 213 -7.32 -7.67 -12.81
CA ILE A 213 -8.24 -6.57 -12.48
C ILE A 213 -7.57 -5.21 -12.73
N LEU A 214 -6.31 -5.06 -12.33
CA LEU A 214 -5.56 -3.80 -12.47
C LEU A 214 -5.19 -3.49 -13.92
N LEU A 215 -4.52 -4.43 -14.58
CA LEU A 215 -3.89 -4.28 -15.88
C LEU A 215 -4.76 -4.79 -17.03
N GLY A 216 -5.89 -5.43 -16.77
CA GLY A 216 -6.78 -5.96 -17.80
C GLY A 216 -6.16 -7.06 -18.69
N PRO A 217 -7.00 -7.75 -19.47
CA PRO A 217 -6.58 -8.92 -20.25
C PRO A 217 -5.57 -8.58 -21.37
N GLU A 218 -5.67 -7.39 -21.97
CA GLU A 218 -4.76 -6.97 -23.05
C GLU A 218 -3.33 -6.74 -22.54
N SER A 219 -3.13 -6.08 -21.38
CA SER A 219 -1.78 -5.92 -20.81
C SER A 219 -1.23 -7.26 -20.36
N MET A 220 -2.05 -8.05 -19.65
CA MET A 220 -1.66 -9.36 -19.16
C MET A 220 -1.16 -10.25 -20.31
N LYS A 221 -1.83 -10.21 -21.47
CA LYS A 221 -1.40 -10.90 -22.67
C LYS A 221 -0.14 -10.29 -23.29
N LYS A 222 -0.11 -8.96 -23.49
CA LYS A 222 1.02 -8.25 -24.10
C LYS A 222 2.33 -8.49 -23.33
N HIS A 223 2.25 -8.47 -22.00
CA HIS A 223 3.37 -8.61 -21.09
C HIS A 223 3.57 -10.05 -20.59
N ARG A 224 2.82 -11.03 -21.13
CA ARG A 224 3.01 -12.46 -20.85
C ARG A 224 2.88 -12.82 -19.36
N LEU A 225 2.00 -12.11 -18.63
CA LEU A 225 1.82 -12.24 -17.18
C LEU A 225 0.76 -13.28 -16.78
N SER A 226 0.05 -13.86 -17.74
CA SER A 226 -0.95 -14.89 -17.46
C SER A 226 -0.28 -16.18 -16.97
N LEU A 227 -0.90 -16.84 -15.99
CA LEU A 227 -0.45 -18.12 -15.42
C LEU A 227 -0.29 -19.25 -16.45
N GLN A 228 -0.97 -19.16 -17.59
CA GLN A 228 -0.87 -20.14 -18.67
C GLN A 228 0.30 -19.86 -19.62
N THR A 229 0.92 -18.69 -19.51
CA THR A 229 2.04 -18.30 -20.37
C THR A 229 3.32 -18.97 -19.87
N PRO A 230 4.01 -19.77 -20.70
CA PRO A 230 5.28 -20.34 -20.30
C PRO A 230 6.31 -19.24 -20.00
N SER A 231 6.92 -19.34 -18.82
CA SER A 231 8.05 -18.54 -18.39
C SER A 231 9.23 -19.45 -18.02
N SER A 232 10.44 -18.89 -18.09
CA SER A 232 11.67 -19.56 -17.68
C SER A 232 12.42 -18.63 -16.74
N TYR A 233 12.96 -19.17 -15.66
CA TYR A 233 13.86 -18.43 -14.78
C TYR A 233 15.09 -17.97 -15.58
N SER A 234 15.49 -16.72 -15.38
CA SER A 234 16.70 -16.14 -15.96
C SER A 234 17.49 -15.44 -14.85
N THR A 235 18.78 -15.74 -14.77
CA THR A 235 19.72 -15.06 -13.85
C THR A 235 20.06 -13.64 -14.29
N ASP A 236 19.74 -13.28 -15.53
CA ASP A 236 20.07 -11.96 -16.11
C ASP A 236 19.00 -10.90 -15.78
N VAL A 237 17.86 -11.31 -15.21
CA VAL A 237 16.80 -10.40 -14.80
C VAL A 237 17.13 -9.84 -13.41
N ASN A 238 17.09 -8.52 -13.28
CA ASN A 238 17.20 -7.85 -11.99
C ASN A 238 15.83 -7.87 -11.28
N PRO A 239 15.67 -8.58 -10.14
CA PRO A 239 14.38 -8.69 -9.46
C PRO A 239 14.16 -7.57 -8.43
N THR A 240 15.05 -6.56 -8.34
CA THR A 240 14.93 -5.51 -7.33
C THR A 240 13.75 -4.58 -7.63
N THR A 241 12.98 -4.26 -6.61
CA THR A 241 11.87 -3.30 -6.71
C THR A 241 12.40 -1.90 -7.05
N ILE A 242 11.90 -1.29 -8.12
CA ILE A 242 12.33 0.04 -8.57
C ILE A 242 11.74 1.16 -7.69
N SER A 243 12.47 2.28 -7.53
CA SER A 243 12.06 3.39 -6.64
C SER A 243 10.74 4.05 -7.08
N SER A 244 10.52 4.21 -8.39
CA SER A 244 9.27 4.78 -8.93
C SER A 244 8.04 3.94 -8.58
N PHE A 245 8.18 2.60 -8.55
CA PHE A 245 7.13 1.68 -8.12
C PHE A 245 6.74 1.93 -6.66
N VAL A 246 7.73 1.96 -5.76
CA VAL A 246 7.50 2.02 -4.30
C VAL A 246 7.03 3.40 -3.84
N SER A 247 7.57 4.45 -4.43
CA SER A 247 7.37 5.83 -3.95
C SER A 247 6.30 6.59 -4.70
N SER A 248 5.79 6.04 -5.80
CA SER A 248 4.76 6.67 -6.60
C SER A 248 3.77 5.67 -7.20
N ALA A 249 4.18 4.85 -8.17
CA ALA A 249 3.23 4.15 -9.03
C ALA A 249 2.29 3.21 -8.26
N PHE A 250 2.81 2.36 -7.36
CA PHE A 250 1.98 1.41 -6.62
C PHE A 250 1.18 2.04 -5.47
N ARG A 251 1.27 3.36 -5.29
CA ARG A 251 0.47 4.13 -4.32
C ARG A 251 -0.85 4.63 -4.88
N PHE A 252 -1.15 4.35 -6.16
CA PHE A 252 -2.46 4.67 -6.75
C PHE A 252 -3.64 4.10 -5.94
N GLY A 253 -3.42 2.97 -5.25
CA GLY A 253 -4.42 2.37 -4.36
C GLY A 253 -4.89 3.29 -3.21
N HIS A 254 -4.16 4.37 -2.89
CA HIS A 254 -4.59 5.35 -1.90
C HIS A 254 -5.90 6.06 -2.29
N SER A 255 -6.12 6.35 -3.57
CA SER A 255 -7.37 6.98 -4.04
C SER A 255 -8.56 6.02 -3.96
N MET A 256 -8.29 4.72 -3.92
CA MET A 256 -9.31 3.67 -3.88
C MET A 256 -9.85 3.39 -2.48
N ILE A 257 -9.24 3.99 -1.45
CA ILE A 257 -9.59 3.80 -0.05
C ILE A 257 -10.98 4.38 0.24
N GLN A 258 -11.79 3.60 0.97
CA GLN A 258 -13.10 4.05 1.45
C GLN A 258 -12.97 4.90 2.71
N LYS A 259 -13.92 5.84 2.89
CA LYS A 259 -14.04 6.63 4.11
C LYS A 259 -14.38 5.77 5.32
N ASP A 260 -15.32 4.85 5.14
CA ASP A 260 -15.80 3.96 6.20
C ASP A 260 -15.34 2.52 5.92
N VAL A 261 -15.03 1.80 6.99
CA VAL A 261 -14.70 0.38 6.96
C VAL A 261 -15.93 -0.42 7.42
N SER A 262 -16.27 -1.46 6.66
CA SER A 262 -17.41 -2.33 6.94
C SER A 262 -16.99 -3.62 7.63
N ARG A 263 -17.64 -3.94 8.74
CA ARG A 263 -17.76 -5.29 9.29
C ARG A 263 -19.12 -5.84 8.90
N SER A 264 -19.12 -6.80 7.99
CA SER A 264 -20.35 -7.37 7.46
C SER A 264 -20.67 -8.70 8.14
N ALA A 265 -21.94 -8.87 8.47
CA ALA A 265 -22.47 -10.10 9.04
C ALA A 265 -22.23 -11.28 8.09
N ILE A 266 -21.68 -12.37 8.63
CA ILE A 266 -21.38 -13.61 7.87
C ILE A 266 -22.59 -14.55 7.86
N ASP A 267 -23.47 -14.41 8.85
CA ASP A 267 -24.68 -15.21 9.04
C ASP A 267 -25.91 -14.31 9.19
N GLU A 268 -27.10 -14.90 9.07
CA GLU A 268 -28.38 -14.19 9.11
C GLU A 268 -28.70 -13.52 10.46
N PHE A 269 -27.95 -13.85 11.52
CA PHE A 269 -28.13 -13.29 12.86
C PHE A 269 -27.08 -12.21 13.19
N GLY A 270 -26.09 -12.02 12.33
CA GLY A 270 -25.06 -11.01 12.51
C GLY A 270 -25.57 -9.59 12.22
N VAL A 271 -24.82 -8.60 12.72
CA VAL A 271 -25.14 -7.18 12.53
C VAL A 271 -24.06 -6.53 11.68
N ASN A 272 -24.47 -5.87 10.60
CA ASN A 272 -23.57 -5.03 9.81
C ASN A 272 -23.20 -3.79 10.64
N TYR A 273 -21.90 -3.50 10.70
CA TYR A 273 -21.36 -2.36 11.43
C TYR A 273 -20.34 -1.64 10.56
N THR A 274 -20.45 -0.31 10.51
CA THR A 274 -19.51 0.55 9.77
C THR A 274 -18.90 1.56 10.71
N PHE A 275 -17.63 1.87 10.51
CA PHE A 275 -16.91 2.85 11.33
C PHE A 275 -15.92 3.66 10.46
N PRO A 276 -15.60 4.92 10.85
CA PRO A 276 -14.70 5.76 10.08
C PRO A 276 -13.27 5.21 10.07
N LEU A 277 -12.59 5.28 8.93
CA LEU A 277 -11.20 4.83 8.80
C LEU A 277 -10.25 5.58 9.76
N MET A 278 -10.47 6.87 10.05
CA MET A 278 -9.65 7.60 11.03
C MET A 278 -9.65 6.99 12.43
N GLU A 279 -10.66 6.20 12.80
CA GLU A 279 -10.73 5.52 14.09
C GLU A 279 -10.07 4.13 14.09
N ASP A 280 -9.66 3.64 12.92
CA ASP A 280 -9.12 2.29 12.71
C ASP A 280 -7.60 2.22 12.71
N PHE A 281 -6.92 3.35 12.48
CA PHE A 281 -5.45 3.38 12.41
C PHE A 281 -4.81 2.86 13.71
N PHE A 282 -3.99 1.80 13.59
CA PHE A 282 -3.32 1.12 14.70
C PHE A 282 -4.26 0.61 15.80
N ASN A 283 -5.55 0.44 15.51
CA ASN A 283 -6.56 0.04 16.46
C ASN A 283 -7.07 -1.38 16.16
N THR A 284 -6.79 -2.32 17.05
CA THR A 284 -7.18 -3.73 16.86
C THR A 284 -8.55 -4.08 17.41
N LYS A 285 -9.29 -3.11 17.97
CA LYS A 285 -10.59 -3.38 18.58
C LYS A 285 -11.57 -4.06 17.63
N ASN A 286 -11.68 -3.58 16.39
CA ASN A 286 -12.57 -4.17 15.38
C ASN A 286 -12.11 -5.54 14.90
N TYR A 287 -10.80 -5.78 14.91
CA TYR A 287 -10.20 -7.07 14.55
C TYR A 287 -10.43 -8.14 15.64
N GLU A 288 -10.30 -7.76 16.91
CA GLU A 288 -10.46 -8.64 18.08
C GLU A 288 -11.93 -8.89 18.46
N ASP A 289 -12.85 -8.07 17.96
CA ASP A 289 -14.23 -8.05 18.41
C ASP A 289 -14.93 -9.41 18.25
N ASN A 290 -15.92 -9.64 19.11
CA ASN A 290 -16.68 -10.89 19.16
C ASN A 290 -15.77 -12.13 19.23
N ASP A 291 -14.75 -12.08 20.10
CA ASP A 291 -13.79 -13.17 20.31
C ASP A 291 -13.10 -13.60 19.00
N GLY A 292 -12.64 -12.60 18.21
CA GLY A 292 -11.93 -12.79 16.95
C GLY A 292 -12.81 -13.08 15.74
N LYS A 293 -14.15 -12.99 15.85
CA LYS A 293 -15.06 -13.01 14.67
C LYS A 293 -14.95 -11.72 13.85
N GLY A 294 -14.54 -10.60 14.46
CA GLY A 294 -14.33 -9.32 13.77
C GLY A 294 -13.44 -9.42 12.54
N MET A 295 -12.35 -10.18 12.59
CA MET A 295 -11.48 -10.48 11.44
C MET A 295 -12.23 -11.06 10.23
N GLU A 296 -13.14 -12.01 10.47
CA GLU A 296 -13.91 -12.66 9.40
C GLU A 296 -14.95 -11.70 8.82
N GLU A 297 -15.60 -10.90 9.67
CA GLU A 297 -16.58 -9.88 9.28
C GLU A 297 -15.93 -8.74 8.48
N LEU A 298 -14.69 -8.39 8.80
CA LEU A 298 -13.89 -7.42 8.05
C LEU A 298 -13.55 -7.94 6.65
N ILE A 299 -13.05 -9.18 6.53
CA ILE A 299 -12.77 -9.80 5.22
C ILE A 299 -14.05 -9.88 4.38
N TYR A 300 -15.17 -10.26 5.01
CA TYR A 300 -16.46 -10.31 4.35
C TYR A 300 -16.91 -8.91 3.90
N GLY A 301 -16.78 -7.89 4.76
CA GLY A 301 -17.12 -6.51 4.43
C GLY A 301 -16.26 -5.91 3.31
N LEU A 302 -14.96 -6.20 3.30
CA LEU A 302 -14.05 -5.82 2.20
C LEU A 302 -14.46 -6.45 0.86
N SER A 303 -15.02 -7.66 0.90
CA SER A 303 -15.45 -8.40 -0.28
C SER A 303 -16.82 -7.95 -0.81
N HIS A 304 -17.59 -7.18 -0.04
CA HIS A 304 -18.96 -6.75 -0.41
C HIS A 304 -19.11 -5.23 -0.53
N SER A 305 -18.19 -4.46 0.06
CA SER A 305 -18.18 -3.00 -0.08
C SER A 305 -17.45 -2.61 -1.35
N PRO A 306 -17.90 -1.60 -2.12
CA PRO A 306 -17.16 -1.12 -3.27
C PRO A 306 -15.85 -0.44 -2.83
N ALA A 307 -14.80 -0.50 -3.66
CA ALA A 307 -13.68 0.43 -3.54
C ALA A 307 -14.08 1.82 -4.07
N GLN A 308 -13.28 2.86 -3.77
CA GLN A 308 -13.31 4.08 -4.59
C GLN A 308 -12.57 3.83 -5.91
N SER A 309 -12.75 4.71 -6.88
CA SER A 309 -12.08 4.61 -8.18
C SER A 309 -10.60 5.01 -8.08
N ALA A 310 -9.77 4.52 -9.03
CA ALA A 310 -8.41 5.05 -9.17
C ALA A 310 -8.50 6.34 -9.98
N ASP A 311 -8.56 7.47 -9.31
CA ASP A 311 -8.66 8.81 -9.88
C ASP A 311 -8.03 9.84 -8.95
N ARG A 312 -8.17 11.13 -9.28
CA ARG A 312 -7.59 12.21 -8.49
C ARG A 312 -8.16 12.33 -7.07
N PHE A 313 -9.33 11.77 -6.77
CA PHE A 313 -10.01 12.00 -5.50
C PHE A 313 -9.50 11.07 -4.40
N VAL A 314 -9.35 11.62 -3.19
CA VAL A 314 -8.84 10.85 -2.04
C VAL A 314 -9.57 11.29 -0.78
N VAL A 315 -10.09 10.32 -0.04
CA VAL A 315 -10.92 10.57 1.15
C VAL A 315 -10.18 11.34 2.24
N SER A 316 -10.90 12.22 2.94
CA SER A 316 -10.31 13.07 4.01
C SER A 316 -9.73 12.27 5.17
N GLU A 317 -10.16 11.04 5.36
CA GLU A 317 -9.62 10.12 6.36
C GLU A 317 -8.09 9.92 6.23
N VAL A 318 -7.57 9.97 5.00
CA VAL A 318 -6.13 9.85 4.73
C VAL A 318 -5.47 11.17 4.30
N THR A 319 -6.20 12.18 3.81
CA THR A 319 -5.61 13.48 3.44
C THR A 319 -5.64 14.53 4.55
N ASN A 320 -6.44 14.33 5.60
CA ASN A 320 -6.56 15.28 6.72
C ASN A 320 -6.50 14.59 8.09
N HIS A 321 -6.86 13.31 8.19
CA HIS A 321 -6.98 12.57 9.45
C HIS A 321 -6.00 11.38 9.57
N LEU A 322 -5.01 11.26 8.68
CA LEU A 322 -4.07 10.14 8.71
C LEU A 322 -3.34 10.06 10.06
N PHE A 323 -3.47 8.93 10.75
CA PHE A 323 -2.86 8.69 12.06
C PHE A 323 -3.13 9.83 13.07
N ASN A 324 -4.38 10.31 13.10
CA ASN A 324 -4.83 11.38 13.99
C ASN A 324 -4.63 11.08 15.49
N ASN A 325 -4.54 9.81 15.88
CA ASN A 325 -4.37 9.36 17.26
C ASN A 325 -5.42 10.01 18.20
N GLY A 326 -6.69 9.99 17.77
CA GLY A 326 -7.82 10.56 18.51
C GLY A 326 -7.95 12.09 18.46
N LYS A 327 -7.07 12.79 17.73
CA LYS A 327 -7.18 14.23 17.49
C LYS A 327 -8.19 14.53 16.37
N PRO A 328 -8.75 15.76 16.32
CA PRO A 328 -9.62 16.18 15.21
C PRO A 328 -8.87 16.42 13.90
N TYR A 329 -7.55 16.25 13.87
CA TYR A 329 -6.71 16.33 12.68
C TYR A 329 -5.60 15.28 12.77
N GLY A 330 -5.10 14.85 11.62
CA GLY A 330 -3.95 13.98 11.47
C GLY A 330 -2.95 14.56 10.47
N SER A 331 -2.19 13.68 9.83
CA SER A 331 -1.34 14.05 8.69
C SER A 331 -2.08 13.87 7.36
N ASP A 332 -1.34 13.96 6.27
CA ASP A 332 -1.85 13.90 4.91
C ASP A 332 -1.01 12.90 4.08
N LEU A 333 -1.64 11.80 3.67
CA LEU A 333 -1.03 10.71 2.93
C LEU A 333 -0.58 11.12 1.53
N GLU A 334 -1.35 11.97 0.85
CA GLU A 334 -1.08 12.40 -0.52
C GLU A 334 0.05 13.42 -0.53
N THR A 335 0.03 14.38 0.40
CA THR A 335 1.17 15.28 0.63
C THR A 335 2.45 14.49 0.94
N LYS A 336 2.37 13.47 1.81
CA LYS A 336 3.52 12.61 2.13
C LYS A 336 3.99 11.81 0.92
N THR A 337 3.09 11.36 0.07
CA THR A 337 3.42 10.58 -1.13
C THR A 337 4.13 11.45 -2.17
N ILE A 338 3.61 12.65 -2.43
CA ILE A 338 4.27 13.65 -3.27
C ILE A 338 5.68 13.97 -2.76
N LEU A 339 5.81 14.30 -1.47
CA LEU A 339 7.12 14.58 -0.89
C LEU A 339 8.05 13.36 -0.87
N ARG A 340 7.51 12.14 -0.76
CA ARG A 340 8.31 10.91 -0.84
C ARG A 340 8.90 10.73 -2.24
N GLY A 341 8.12 11.01 -3.30
CA GLY A 341 8.65 11.02 -4.67
C GLY A 341 9.78 12.04 -4.86
N ARG A 342 9.60 13.27 -4.33
CA ARG A 342 10.64 14.31 -4.37
C ARG A 342 11.87 13.95 -3.53
N ASP A 343 11.67 13.36 -2.35
CA ASP A 343 12.74 12.88 -1.44
C ASP A 343 13.62 11.82 -2.11
N HIS A 344 12.99 10.95 -2.90
CA HIS A 344 13.63 9.85 -3.64
C HIS A 344 14.21 10.28 -4.99
N GLY A 345 14.07 11.56 -5.36
CA GLY A 345 14.58 12.07 -6.62
C GLY A 345 13.91 11.43 -7.84
N LEU A 346 12.62 11.09 -7.74
CA LEU A 346 11.89 10.57 -8.89
C LEU A 346 11.88 11.59 -10.05
N PRO A 347 11.94 11.10 -11.30
CA PRO A 347 11.91 11.97 -12.47
C PRO A 347 10.61 12.74 -12.58
N SER A 348 10.67 13.81 -13.38
CA SER A 348 9.51 14.64 -13.69
C SER A 348 8.48 13.87 -14.53
N TYR A 349 7.22 14.30 -14.54
CA TYR A 349 6.20 13.70 -15.40
C TYR A 349 6.60 13.70 -16.87
N GLY A 350 7.24 14.79 -17.34
CA GLY A 350 7.75 14.90 -18.71
C GLY A 350 8.77 13.82 -19.03
N ASP A 351 9.80 13.69 -18.19
CA ASP A 351 10.86 12.69 -18.40
C ASP A 351 10.31 11.26 -18.31
N TRP A 352 9.37 11.01 -17.39
CA TRP A 352 8.74 9.70 -17.26
C TRP A 352 7.90 9.32 -18.48
N ARG A 353 7.21 10.29 -19.10
CA ARG A 353 6.50 10.07 -20.38
C ARG A 353 7.45 9.63 -21.49
N GLU A 354 8.58 10.32 -21.61
CA GLU A 354 9.59 9.96 -22.62
C GLU A 354 10.16 8.57 -22.38
N PHE A 355 10.47 8.23 -21.13
CA PHE A 355 10.89 6.88 -20.74
C PHE A 355 9.84 5.83 -21.14
N CYS A 356 8.56 6.13 -20.97
CA CYS A 356 7.45 5.26 -21.36
C CYS A 356 7.18 5.23 -22.88
N GLY A 357 7.95 5.97 -23.70
CA GLY A 357 7.73 6.09 -25.14
C GLY A 357 6.46 6.88 -25.51
N LEU A 358 5.96 7.71 -24.60
CA LEU A 358 4.80 8.58 -24.81
C LEU A 358 5.21 9.92 -25.41
N LYS A 359 4.24 10.66 -25.99
CA LYS A 359 4.49 11.99 -26.56
C LYS A 359 5.01 12.94 -25.46
N PRO A 360 6.15 13.62 -25.68
CA PRO A 360 6.64 14.69 -24.79
C PRO A 360 5.63 15.83 -24.65
N ILE A 361 5.67 16.54 -23.52
CA ILE A 361 4.81 17.69 -23.28
C ILE A 361 5.63 18.97 -23.39
N CYS A 362 5.27 19.82 -24.34
CA CYS A 362 5.97 21.08 -24.58
C CYS A 362 5.46 22.19 -23.65
N ASP A 363 4.14 22.34 -23.57
CA ASP A 363 3.50 23.36 -22.74
C ASP A 363 2.05 22.99 -22.35
N TRP A 364 1.38 23.89 -21.64
CA TRP A 364 0.02 23.69 -21.15
C TRP A 364 -1.07 23.64 -22.25
N ASN A 365 -0.74 23.94 -23.52
CA ASN A 365 -1.65 23.77 -24.66
C ASN A 365 -1.63 22.33 -25.19
N ASP A 366 -0.56 21.57 -24.90
CA ASP A 366 -0.40 20.15 -25.25
C ASP A 366 -0.98 19.22 -24.16
N ARG A 367 -2.28 19.35 -23.87
CA ARG A 367 -2.94 18.45 -22.90
C ARG A 367 -2.86 16.99 -23.38
N PRO A 368 -2.33 16.05 -22.57
CA PRO A 368 -2.43 14.63 -22.85
C PRO A 368 -3.89 14.20 -22.98
N HIS A 369 -4.23 13.37 -23.97
CA HIS A 369 -5.62 12.97 -24.21
C HIS A 369 -6.21 12.24 -23.01
N GLU A 370 -5.36 11.50 -22.31
CA GLU A 370 -5.63 10.75 -21.10
C GLU A 370 -5.91 11.61 -19.86
N ILE A 371 -5.55 12.89 -19.80
CA ILE A 371 -5.88 13.75 -18.64
C ILE A 371 -7.09 14.61 -18.98
N ASP A 372 -8.18 14.57 -18.21
CA ASP A 372 -9.37 15.36 -18.51
C ASP A 372 -9.11 16.90 -18.43
N PRO A 373 -9.91 17.73 -19.12
CA PRO A 373 -9.70 19.17 -19.15
C PRO A 373 -9.73 19.87 -17.77
N GLU A 374 -10.55 19.39 -16.83
CA GLU A 374 -10.68 19.98 -15.51
C GLU A 374 -9.45 19.68 -14.64
N SER A 375 -9.00 18.43 -14.65
CA SER A 375 -7.74 18.03 -14.01
C SER A 375 -6.55 18.78 -14.61
N TRP A 376 -6.47 18.88 -15.94
CA TRP A 376 -5.40 19.64 -16.59
C TRP A 376 -5.40 21.12 -16.22
N SER A 377 -6.57 21.77 -16.18
CA SER A 377 -6.72 23.16 -15.75
C SER A 377 -6.31 23.36 -14.29
N THR A 378 -6.68 22.42 -13.42
CA THR A 378 -6.29 22.44 -12.00
C THR A 378 -4.77 22.32 -11.85
N LEU A 379 -4.15 21.37 -12.55
CA LEU A 379 -2.69 21.19 -12.56
C LEU A 379 -1.97 22.43 -13.07
N LYS A 380 -2.49 23.07 -14.13
CA LYS A 380 -1.96 24.33 -14.66
C LYS A 380 -1.95 25.47 -13.64
N SER A 381 -2.91 25.47 -12.73
CA SER A 381 -2.98 26.48 -11.65
C SER A 381 -1.96 26.24 -10.53
N LEU A 382 -1.45 25.01 -10.42
CA LEU A 382 -0.54 24.57 -9.37
C LEU A 382 0.93 24.55 -9.83
N TYR A 383 1.19 24.06 -11.04
CA TYR A 383 2.55 23.86 -11.56
C TYR A 383 2.91 24.93 -12.59
N SER A 384 4.15 25.40 -12.56
CA SER A 384 4.64 26.35 -13.57
C SER A 384 4.79 25.71 -14.95
N SER A 385 5.21 24.44 -14.99
CA SER A 385 5.42 23.65 -16.19
C SER A 385 4.67 22.32 -16.07
N PRO A 386 4.05 21.80 -17.15
CA PRO A 386 3.43 20.49 -17.10
C PRO A 386 4.45 19.35 -16.93
N ASN A 387 5.72 19.57 -17.25
CA ASN A 387 6.77 18.57 -17.00
C ASN A 387 7.04 18.40 -15.50
N ASP A 388 6.85 19.46 -14.70
CA ASP A 388 7.15 19.49 -13.26
C ASP A 388 6.09 18.75 -12.39
N ILE A 389 5.05 18.14 -12.99
CA ILE A 389 4.00 17.43 -12.23
C ILE A 389 4.62 16.22 -11.52
N ASP A 390 4.36 16.06 -10.23
CA ASP A 390 4.81 14.90 -9.47
C ASP A 390 4.19 13.61 -10.03
N LEU A 391 5.00 12.56 -10.21
CA LEU A 391 4.60 11.32 -10.88
C LEU A 391 3.32 10.68 -10.30
N HIS A 392 3.14 10.74 -8.98
CA HIS A 392 1.95 10.21 -8.31
C HIS A 392 0.69 10.99 -8.68
N THR A 393 0.77 12.32 -8.59
CA THR A 393 -0.32 13.22 -8.98
C THR A 393 -0.66 13.06 -10.45
N ALA A 394 0.35 12.94 -11.31
CA ALA A 394 0.14 12.76 -12.73
C ALA A 394 -0.49 11.39 -13.04
N GLY A 395 -0.08 10.33 -12.34
CA GLY A 395 -0.68 9.01 -12.46
C GLY A 395 -2.17 9.04 -12.13
N LEU A 396 -2.57 9.67 -11.03
CA LEU A 396 -3.99 9.80 -10.67
C LEU A 396 -4.78 10.80 -11.54
N ALA A 397 -4.10 11.65 -12.32
CA ALA A 397 -4.72 12.58 -13.26
C ALA A 397 -5.15 11.90 -14.57
N GLU A 398 -4.57 10.75 -14.92
CA GLU A 398 -4.88 10.03 -16.15
C GLU A 398 -6.19 9.24 -15.98
N ILE A 399 -7.11 9.40 -16.92
CA ILE A 399 -8.35 8.66 -17.04
C ILE A 399 -8.02 7.21 -17.44
N PRO A 400 -8.54 6.21 -16.71
CA PRO A 400 -8.35 4.81 -17.06
C PRO A 400 -8.79 4.49 -18.50
N PHE A 401 -7.89 3.97 -19.34
CA PHE A 401 -8.23 3.61 -20.73
C PHE A 401 -9.13 2.37 -20.79
N ARG A 402 -10.40 2.52 -21.18
CA ARG A 402 -11.35 1.42 -21.51
C ARG A 402 -11.36 0.25 -20.50
N ARG A 403 -11.50 0.55 -19.19
CA ARG A 403 -11.58 -0.33 -17.99
C ARG A 403 -10.27 -0.35 -17.16
N PRO A 404 -10.32 -0.72 -15.89
CA PRO A 404 -10.86 0.05 -14.77
C PRO A 404 -9.80 0.84 -13.99
N PHE A 405 -8.51 0.48 -14.09
CA PHE A 405 -7.40 1.10 -13.35
C PHE A 405 -6.17 1.40 -14.23
N TRP A 406 -6.37 1.39 -15.55
CA TRP A 406 -5.33 1.59 -16.55
C TRP A 406 -4.82 3.03 -16.62
N VAL A 407 -3.84 3.34 -15.81
CA VAL A 407 -3.01 4.54 -15.98
C VAL A 407 -1.72 4.11 -16.66
N GLN A 408 -1.40 4.65 -17.84
CA GLN A 408 -0.31 4.15 -18.68
C GLN A 408 1.05 4.26 -17.98
N GLN A 409 1.24 5.29 -17.16
CA GLN A 409 2.51 5.56 -16.47
C GLN A 409 2.71 4.77 -15.19
N ILE A 410 1.62 4.58 -14.44
CA ILE A 410 1.58 3.65 -13.31
C ILE A 410 1.84 2.24 -13.84
N THR A 411 1.25 1.90 -15.00
CA THR A 411 1.41 0.59 -15.66
C THR A 411 2.86 0.36 -16.10
N ALA A 412 3.57 1.36 -16.61
CA ALA A 412 4.98 1.20 -16.98
C ALA A 412 5.86 0.82 -15.78
N SER A 413 5.73 1.53 -14.64
CA SER A 413 6.44 1.17 -13.40
C SER A 413 5.97 -0.15 -12.78
N LEU A 414 4.70 -0.53 -12.99
CA LEU A 414 4.14 -1.79 -12.49
C LEU A 414 4.61 -3.01 -13.27
N LEU A 415 4.97 -2.81 -14.54
CA LEU A 415 5.31 -3.88 -15.48
C LEU A 415 6.82 -4.10 -15.62
N ASP A 416 7.60 -3.02 -15.51
CA ASP A 416 9.06 -3.07 -15.37
C ASP A 416 9.43 -3.64 -13.99
#